data_AF-A0A1F3BA09-F1
#
_entry.id   AF-A0A1F3BA09-F1
#
_cell.length_a   1.000
_cell.length_b   1.000
_cell.length_c   1.000
_cell.angle_alpha   90.00
_cell.angle_beta   90.00
_cell.angle_gamma   90.00
#
_symmetry.space_group_name_H-M   'P 1'
#
loop_
_entity.id
_entity.type
_entity.pdbx_description
1 polymer ?
#
loop_
_entity_poly.entity_id
_entity_poly.type
_entity_poly.pdbx_seq_one_letter_code
_entity_poly.pdbx_strand_id
1 'polypeptide(L)'
;MRINQTTYPVRHAGSFECSDRLLNDVWKAGAYTVQLCMEDAFIDSPHRDRAQWWADARIESQVAYYVFDDTKLLAQGLRQISGSQNRDGAVMGLYPAGEEELVPDFSFFWIFSILDYYAFSDDAGLVIELYPKVKRLLNWFETFEDRDGLLADVPGWLFIDRGDLEKRGNSTALNCLYCQALRVSSVIAAVAEAAGDVEHYVEKSDRLRVAINKHLYAPKRGLYVECRADGKLVERFSRQANILAALFDVPDHYQKSTIHRQLLNGPLPPLVTSYFASHLLAALYAGDHHEEALDYIRGKWGPMVRDGAGTLWEQFNTEGGLCHGWAACPTRDLMAEYLGIKPVLGSHRFSVAPHAAGLKWANGSINTRTGPLKVDWRTTRDTIIINVDVPDGAKVDIYPPGGPDITVTVDGKAWPSRFVTVGAGSHTVRATVARLPGPAPIDESLKPKPIPHVEIVGREFMPYRRREISGLSRVRSTRNRRQSRAIADEPVVEVSAEAETVTTEVSEQPPTGDKQPSDTRSRSARRPRRGTRSRRKPASDHEQAAAPADSAPSAPIPAVEPRPDEAPAEKTARRRRRPYRRSGSRLRPGNPDQKPEGSGGES
;
A
#
# COMPACT_ATOMS: atom_id res chain seq x y z
N MET A 1 -0.89 -10.40 38.76
CA MET A 1 -0.21 -9.27 38.07
C MET A 1 -1.26 -8.21 37.73
N ARG A 2 -0.89 -6.94 37.56
CA ARG A 2 -1.74 -5.91 36.92
C ARG A 2 -0.90 -5.25 35.83
N ILE A 3 -1.49 -5.03 34.66
CA ILE A 3 -0.88 -4.35 33.52
C ILE A 3 -1.66 -3.05 33.31
N ASN A 4 -0.95 -1.94 33.10
CA ASN A 4 -1.55 -0.68 32.66
C ASN A 4 -1.20 -0.51 31.17
N GLN A 5 -2.09 -0.98 30.30
CA GLN A 5 -1.89 -0.89 28.86
C GLN A 5 -2.03 0.57 28.39
N THR A 6 -1.08 1.02 27.59
CA THR A 6 -1.06 2.34 26.95
C THR A 6 -0.79 2.13 25.46
N THR A 7 -1.59 2.77 24.60
CA THR A 7 -1.49 2.75 23.13
C THR A 7 -1.92 4.14 22.61
N TYR A 8 -1.84 4.38 21.31
CA TYR A 8 -2.57 5.47 20.66
C TYR A 8 -4.06 5.40 21.02
N PRO A 9 -4.75 6.53 21.24
CA PRO A 9 -6.16 6.56 21.64
C PRO A 9 -7.12 6.28 20.46
N VAL A 10 -7.11 5.04 19.98
CA VAL A 10 -8.06 4.53 18.98
C VAL A 10 -9.43 4.20 19.58
N ARG A 11 -10.47 4.25 18.74
CA ARG A 11 -11.76 3.60 18.98
C ARG A 11 -11.95 2.53 17.92
N HIS A 12 -12.43 1.34 18.31
CA HIS A 12 -12.93 0.37 17.33
C HIS A 12 -14.20 0.95 16.67
N ALA A 13 -14.09 1.27 15.39
CA ALA A 13 -15.09 1.97 14.58
C ALA A 13 -15.62 1.08 13.45
N GLY A 14 -14.73 0.30 12.84
CA GLY A 14 -15.11 -0.76 11.91
C GLY A 14 -15.49 -2.07 12.60
N SER A 15 -16.10 -2.97 11.84
CA SER A 15 -16.46 -4.31 12.29
C SER A 15 -16.37 -5.33 11.15
N PHE A 16 -16.10 -6.59 11.48
CA PHE A 16 -16.15 -7.72 10.56
C PHE A 16 -16.61 -8.99 11.27
N GLU A 17 -17.50 -9.75 10.65
CA GLU A 17 -17.72 -11.16 10.97
C GLU A 17 -18.13 -11.93 9.70
N CYS A 18 -17.72 -13.18 9.57
CA CYS A 18 -18.14 -14.07 8.49
C CYS A 18 -18.48 -15.48 8.96
N SER A 19 -18.97 -16.30 8.05
CA SER A 19 -19.34 -17.70 8.30
C SER A 19 -18.19 -18.63 8.75
N ASP A 20 -16.93 -18.18 8.67
CA ASP A 20 -15.75 -18.93 9.09
C ASP A 20 -15.15 -18.30 10.36
N ARG A 21 -15.37 -18.97 11.50
CA ARG A 21 -14.87 -18.53 12.80
C ARG A 21 -13.36 -18.31 12.83
N LEU A 22 -12.57 -19.10 12.09
CA LEU A 22 -11.11 -18.96 12.11
C LEU A 22 -10.68 -17.60 11.56
N LEU A 23 -11.36 -17.12 10.52
CA LEU A 23 -11.11 -15.81 9.93
C LEU A 23 -11.57 -14.68 10.86
N ASN A 24 -12.69 -14.87 11.56
CA ASN A 24 -13.17 -13.90 12.56
C ASN A 24 -12.17 -13.76 13.71
N ASP A 25 -11.56 -14.86 14.15
CA ASP A 25 -10.58 -14.86 15.23
C ASP A 25 -9.19 -14.33 14.74
N VAL A 26 -8.81 -14.56 13.48
CA VAL A 26 -7.65 -13.90 12.82
C VAL A 26 -7.85 -12.39 12.66
N TRP A 27 -9.04 -11.93 12.24
CA TRP A 27 -9.35 -10.49 12.09
C TRP A 27 -9.17 -9.75 13.41
N LYS A 28 -9.73 -10.30 14.50
CA LYS A 28 -9.62 -9.76 15.87
C LYS A 28 -8.17 -9.72 16.34
N ALA A 29 -7.40 -10.78 16.10
CA ALA A 29 -6.00 -10.84 16.48
C ALA A 29 -5.15 -9.79 15.74
N GLY A 30 -5.38 -9.57 14.44
CA GLY A 30 -4.68 -8.52 13.69
C GLY A 30 -5.10 -7.10 14.09
N ALA A 31 -6.38 -6.87 14.36
CA ALA A 31 -6.85 -5.61 14.93
C ALA A 31 -6.17 -5.30 16.28
N TYR A 32 -6.10 -6.28 17.19
CA TYR A 32 -5.41 -6.12 18.47
C TYR A 32 -3.89 -5.95 18.32
N THR A 33 -3.26 -6.66 17.36
CA THR A 33 -1.83 -6.51 17.02
C THR A 33 -1.51 -5.08 16.61
N VAL A 34 -2.27 -4.50 15.67
CA VAL A 34 -2.06 -3.10 15.24
C VAL A 34 -2.36 -2.12 16.38
N GLN A 35 -3.39 -2.35 17.20
CA GLN A 35 -3.64 -1.50 18.36
C GLN A 35 -2.44 -1.47 19.33
N LEU A 36 -1.75 -2.60 19.53
CA LEU A 36 -0.54 -2.66 20.36
C LEU A 36 0.70 -2.04 19.67
N CYS A 37 0.72 -2.01 18.34
CA CYS A 37 1.77 -1.40 17.53
C CYS A 37 1.52 0.09 17.21
N MET A 38 0.45 0.69 17.74
CA MET A 38 0.20 2.14 17.66
C MET A 38 0.60 2.81 18.98
N GLU A 39 1.67 3.60 18.97
CA GLU A 39 2.12 4.45 20.10
C GLU A 39 1.99 5.95 19.74
N ASP A 40 3.07 6.74 19.76
CA ASP A 40 3.12 8.08 19.14
C ASP A 40 3.47 8.02 17.64
N ALA A 41 3.79 6.83 17.14
CA ALA A 41 3.93 6.43 15.74
C ALA A 41 3.33 5.02 15.53
N PHE A 42 3.25 4.56 14.28
CA PHE A 42 3.20 3.10 14.02
C PHE A 42 4.59 2.51 14.27
N ILE A 43 4.67 1.32 14.88
CA ILE A 43 5.93 0.66 15.24
C ILE A 43 5.91 -0.84 14.92
N ASP A 44 7.06 -1.39 14.50
CA ASP A 44 7.22 -2.82 14.16
C ASP A 44 6.57 -3.77 15.19
N SER A 45 6.86 -3.55 16.47
CA SER A 45 6.51 -4.46 17.56
C SER A 45 6.59 -3.74 18.90
N PRO A 46 5.61 -3.89 19.82
CA PRO A 46 5.66 -3.30 21.16
C PRO A 46 6.75 -3.90 22.08
N HIS A 47 7.48 -4.94 21.63
CA HIS A 47 8.44 -5.67 22.44
C HIS A 47 9.91 -5.44 22.04
N ARG A 48 10.23 -5.48 20.74
CA ARG A 48 11.64 -5.59 20.29
C ARG A 48 12.25 -4.26 19.86
N ASP A 49 11.94 -3.77 18.66
CA ASP A 49 12.65 -2.62 18.10
C ASP A 49 11.90 -1.30 18.39
N ARG A 50 10.56 -1.35 18.46
CA ARG A 50 9.64 -0.23 18.74
C ARG A 50 9.93 0.99 17.87
N ALA A 51 10.10 0.76 16.57
CA ALA A 51 10.53 1.75 15.59
C ALA A 51 9.57 1.83 14.39
N GLN A 52 9.37 3.05 13.87
CA GLN A 52 8.55 3.32 12.69
C GLN A 52 9.29 2.91 11.41
N TRP A 53 9.43 1.59 11.22
CA TRP A 53 9.85 0.97 9.96
C TRP A 53 8.74 1.11 8.92
N TRP A 54 9.09 1.61 7.73
CA TRP A 54 8.05 2.10 6.83
C TRP A 54 7.21 1.02 6.14
N ALA A 55 7.75 -0.19 5.97
CA ALA A 55 7.01 -1.33 5.43
C ALA A 55 5.89 -1.79 6.39
N ASP A 56 6.15 -1.80 7.70
CA ASP A 56 5.17 -2.06 8.75
C ASP A 56 4.11 -0.95 8.77
N ALA A 57 4.54 0.31 8.93
CA ALA A 57 3.64 1.46 9.07
C ALA A 57 2.61 1.58 7.93
N ARG A 58 2.98 1.19 6.70
CA ARG A 58 2.06 1.11 5.55
C ARG A 58 0.99 0.03 5.70
N ILE A 59 1.34 -1.16 6.17
CA ILE A 59 0.37 -2.27 6.36
C ILE A 59 -0.54 -1.97 7.55
N GLU A 60 0.04 -1.43 8.62
CA GLU A 60 -0.69 -1.06 9.84
C GLU A 60 -1.68 0.07 9.61
N SER A 61 -1.31 1.13 8.87
CA SER A 61 -2.22 2.22 8.57
C SER A 61 -3.42 1.76 7.75
N GLN A 62 -3.22 0.85 6.80
CA GLN A 62 -4.31 0.25 6.04
C GLN A 62 -5.29 -0.52 6.94
N VAL A 63 -4.82 -1.18 7.99
CA VAL A 63 -5.70 -1.79 9.01
C VAL A 63 -6.37 -0.70 9.88
N ALA A 64 -5.64 0.34 10.28
CA ALA A 64 -6.17 1.43 11.10
C ALA A 64 -7.30 2.21 10.41
N TYR A 65 -7.27 2.36 9.08
CA TYR A 65 -8.38 2.96 8.33
C TYR A 65 -9.65 2.12 8.46
N TYR A 66 -9.58 0.80 8.25
CA TYR A 66 -10.74 -0.08 8.31
C TYR A 66 -11.26 -0.30 9.73
N VAL A 67 -10.38 -0.42 10.73
CA VAL A 67 -10.76 -0.81 12.11
C VAL A 67 -10.97 0.40 13.02
N PHE A 68 -10.15 1.45 12.89
CA PHE A 68 -10.06 2.54 13.88
C PHE A 68 -10.54 3.91 13.41
N ASP A 69 -10.85 4.09 12.12
CA ASP A 69 -11.21 5.39 11.55
C ASP A 69 -10.12 6.47 11.81
N ASP A 70 -8.84 6.05 11.83
CA ASP A 70 -7.72 6.97 12.00
C ASP A 70 -6.78 7.04 10.79
N THR A 71 -6.72 8.22 10.21
CA THR A 71 -5.76 8.62 9.17
C THR A 71 -4.64 9.51 9.72
N LYS A 72 -4.73 9.93 10.98
CA LYS A 72 -3.89 10.99 11.58
C LYS A 72 -2.50 10.49 11.95
N LEU A 73 -2.40 9.26 12.48
CA LEU A 73 -1.11 8.69 12.86
C LEU A 73 -0.18 8.54 11.65
N LEU A 74 -0.71 8.09 10.50
CA LEU A 74 0.08 8.07 9.26
C LEU A 74 0.30 9.47 8.69
N ALA A 75 -0.67 10.40 8.77
CA ALA A 75 -0.45 11.80 8.34
C ALA A 75 0.68 12.51 9.10
N GLN A 76 0.97 12.07 10.33
CA GLN A 76 2.14 12.47 11.10
C GLN A 76 3.40 11.72 10.62
N GLY A 77 3.35 10.39 10.53
CA GLY A 77 4.47 9.54 10.08
C GLY A 77 5.01 9.93 8.69
N LEU A 78 4.11 10.23 7.74
CA LEU A 78 4.45 10.64 6.38
C LEU A 78 5.29 11.92 6.34
N ARG A 79 4.91 12.90 7.19
CA ARG A 79 5.69 14.14 7.37
C ARG A 79 7.01 13.85 8.07
N GLN A 80 7.00 13.06 9.14
CA GLN A 80 8.21 12.65 9.88
C GLN A 80 9.25 12.04 8.93
N ILE A 81 8.92 10.96 8.20
CA ILE A 81 9.90 10.28 7.35
C ILE A 81 10.36 11.12 6.15
N SER A 82 9.52 12.05 5.64
CA SER A 82 9.96 13.06 4.65
C SER A 82 11.04 14.01 5.21
N GLY A 83 11.15 14.12 6.54
CA GLY A 83 12.19 14.85 7.26
C GLY A 83 13.56 14.16 7.22
N SER A 84 13.59 12.83 7.05
CA SER A 84 14.84 12.06 6.85
C SER A 84 15.51 12.31 5.49
N GLN A 85 14.84 13.01 4.56
CA GLN A 85 15.31 13.09 3.18
C GLN A 85 16.63 13.86 3.08
N ASN A 86 17.68 13.16 2.68
CA ASN A 86 19.05 13.68 2.65
C ASN A 86 19.27 14.72 1.51
N ARG A 87 20.51 15.19 1.34
CA ARG A 87 20.87 16.18 0.30
C ARG A 87 20.76 15.64 -1.13
N ASP A 88 21.00 14.35 -1.32
CA ASP A 88 21.01 13.70 -2.63
C ASP A 88 19.60 13.30 -3.10
N GLY A 89 18.67 13.11 -2.15
CA GLY A 89 17.25 12.81 -2.38
C GLY A 89 16.77 11.52 -1.72
N ALA A 90 17.66 10.69 -1.18
CA ALA A 90 17.34 9.45 -0.49
C ALA A 90 16.48 9.69 0.77
N VAL A 91 15.54 8.78 1.02
CA VAL A 91 14.66 8.74 2.21
C VAL A 91 14.97 7.45 2.98
N MET A 92 15.11 7.53 4.31
CA MET A 92 15.50 6.39 5.16
C MET A 92 14.40 5.34 5.26
N GLY A 93 14.73 4.12 5.71
CA GLY A 93 13.78 3.02 5.90
C GLY A 93 12.95 3.11 7.19
N LEU A 94 13.45 3.87 8.18
CA LEU A 94 12.77 4.17 9.43
C LEU A 94 13.06 5.62 9.85
N TYR A 95 12.07 6.30 10.44
CA TYR A 95 12.25 7.63 11.03
C TYR A 95 11.02 8.02 11.88
N PRO A 96 11.16 8.78 12.98
CA PRO A 96 12.41 9.21 13.62
C PRO A 96 13.11 8.03 14.33
N ALA A 97 14.45 8.02 14.30
CA ALA A 97 15.25 6.98 14.92
C ALA A 97 16.57 7.54 15.49
N GLY A 98 17.19 6.80 16.41
CA GLY A 98 18.52 7.14 16.96
C GLY A 98 19.69 6.65 16.11
N GLU A 99 19.46 5.62 15.29
CA GLU A 99 20.34 5.16 14.20
C GLU A 99 19.47 5.11 12.94
N GLU A 100 19.83 5.86 11.90
CA GLU A 100 19.11 5.90 10.61
C GLU A 100 19.69 4.85 9.64
N GLU A 101 18.83 4.05 9.01
CA GLU A 101 19.22 3.01 8.04
C GLU A 101 18.59 3.32 6.68
N LEU A 102 19.39 3.28 5.61
CA LEU A 102 18.92 3.48 4.24
C LEU A 102 18.42 2.15 3.67
N VAL A 103 17.10 1.98 3.56
CA VAL A 103 16.45 0.79 2.97
C VAL A 103 15.69 1.21 1.72
N PRO A 104 16.30 1.11 0.51
CA PRO A 104 15.74 1.72 -0.69
C PRO A 104 14.35 1.20 -1.08
N ASP A 105 14.06 -0.08 -0.84
CA ASP A 105 12.72 -0.64 -1.09
C ASP A 105 11.65 -0.08 -0.14
N PHE A 106 12.01 0.34 1.08
CA PHE A 106 11.09 0.99 2.02
C PHE A 106 10.78 2.44 1.58
N SER A 107 11.72 3.11 0.91
CA SER A 107 11.48 4.41 0.28
C SER A 107 10.38 4.34 -0.81
N PHE A 108 10.18 3.19 -1.46
CA PHE A 108 9.04 2.99 -2.38
C PHE A 108 7.72 2.72 -1.65
N PHE A 109 7.74 1.99 -0.53
CA PHE A 109 6.56 1.85 0.33
C PHE A 109 6.10 3.20 0.92
N TRP A 110 7.01 4.18 1.08
CA TRP A 110 6.64 5.56 1.39
C TRP A 110 5.83 6.23 0.28
N ILE A 111 6.29 6.18 -0.97
CA ILE A 111 5.54 6.66 -2.13
C ILE A 111 4.14 6.00 -2.21
N PHE A 112 4.05 4.69 -1.99
CA PHE A 112 2.76 3.98 -2.00
C PHE A 112 1.84 4.44 -0.86
N SER A 113 2.37 4.63 0.34
CA SER A 113 1.57 5.04 1.51
C SER A 113 0.98 6.45 1.41
N ILE A 114 1.53 7.34 0.57
CA ILE A 114 0.93 8.65 0.25
C ILE A 114 -0.39 8.45 -0.53
N LEU A 115 -0.40 7.53 -1.49
CA LEU A 115 -1.60 7.23 -2.28
C LEU A 115 -2.63 6.42 -1.46
N ASP A 116 -2.17 5.46 -0.65
CA ASP A 116 -3.04 4.73 0.28
C ASP A 116 -3.71 5.70 1.27
N TYR A 117 -2.95 6.66 1.82
CA TYR A 117 -3.49 7.73 2.67
C TYR A 117 -4.56 8.53 1.94
N TYR A 118 -4.23 9.05 0.74
CA TYR A 118 -5.13 9.90 -0.02
C TYR A 118 -6.45 9.19 -0.39
N ALA A 119 -6.42 7.87 -0.62
CA ALA A 119 -7.63 7.09 -0.87
C ALA A 119 -8.63 7.11 0.30
N PHE A 120 -8.16 7.16 1.56
CA PHE A 120 -9.04 7.16 2.75
C PHE A 120 -9.27 8.56 3.35
N SER A 121 -8.33 9.49 3.20
CA SER A 121 -8.45 10.86 3.73
C SER A 121 -9.10 11.85 2.76
N ASP A 122 -8.84 11.68 1.45
CA ASP A 122 -8.99 12.71 0.41
C ASP A 122 -8.26 14.04 0.73
N ASP A 123 -7.26 14.01 1.61
CA ASP A 123 -6.40 15.17 1.89
C ASP A 123 -5.33 15.32 0.79
N ALA A 124 -5.75 15.93 -0.32
CA ALA A 124 -4.86 16.36 -1.39
C ALA A 124 -3.80 17.37 -0.90
N GLY A 125 -4.05 18.09 0.21
CA GLY A 125 -3.12 19.04 0.79
C GLY A 125 -1.81 18.39 1.24
N LEU A 126 -1.88 17.25 1.94
CA LEU A 126 -0.68 16.48 2.30
C LEU A 126 -0.01 15.85 1.06
N VAL A 127 -0.77 15.48 0.02
CA VAL A 127 -0.20 14.97 -1.25
C VAL A 127 0.63 16.07 -1.94
N ILE A 128 0.10 17.29 -2.02
CA ILE A 128 0.81 18.48 -2.53
C ILE A 128 2.03 18.81 -1.66
N GLU A 129 1.90 18.78 -0.32
CA GLU A 129 2.99 19.05 0.63
C GLU A 129 4.19 18.10 0.42
N LEU A 130 3.92 16.81 0.16
CA LEU A 130 4.95 15.78 0.00
C LEU A 130 5.46 15.62 -1.43
N TYR A 131 4.74 16.06 -2.46
CA TYR A 131 5.13 15.80 -3.85
C TYR A 131 6.56 16.26 -4.22
N PRO A 132 7.05 17.45 -3.80
CA PRO A 132 8.43 17.86 -4.05
C PRO A 132 9.47 16.90 -3.44
N LYS A 133 9.14 16.24 -2.33
CA LYS A 133 9.98 15.22 -1.69
C LYS A 133 9.97 13.91 -2.50
N VAL A 134 8.79 13.48 -2.98
CA VAL A 134 8.64 12.31 -3.88
C VAL A 134 9.47 12.49 -5.15
N LYS A 135 9.38 13.65 -5.80
CA LYS A 135 10.18 13.97 -7.00
C LYS A 135 11.69 13.88 -6.73
N ARG A 136 12.18 14.46 -5.62
CA ARG A 136 13.60 14.33 -5.22
C ARG A 136 14.05 12.87 -5.01
N LEU A 137 13.18 12.02 -4.47
CA LEU A 137 13.50 10.60 -4.27
C LEU A 137 13.57 9.84 -5.60
N LEU A 138 12.65 10.08 -6.53
CA LEU A 138 12.70 9.44 -7.86
C LEU A 138 13.90 9.89 -8.68
N ASN A 139 14.27 11.18 -8.62
CA ASN A 139 15.48 11.72 -9.24
C ASN A 139 16.76 11.10 -8.62
N TRP A 140 16.74 10.76 -7.33
CA TRP A 140 17.85 10.05 -6.68
C TRP A 140 17.97 8.61 -7.22
N PHE A 141 16.86 7.87 -7.32
CA PHE A 141 16.85 6.53 -7.93
C PHE A 141 17.33 6.53 -9.38
N GLU A 142 16.96 7.55 -10.16
CA GLU A 142 17.41 7.70 -11.56
C GLU A 142 18.94 7.75 -11.72
N THR A 143 19.69 8.18 -10.70
CA THR A 143 21.16 8.18 -10.75
C THR A 143 21.79 6.77 -10.72
N PHE A 144 21.00 5.72 -10.47
CA PHE A 144 21.42 4.32 -10.43
C PHE A 144 20.86 3.49 -11.61
N GLU A 145 20.28 4.13 -12.62
CA GLU A 145 19.88 3.44 -13.86
C GLU A 145 21.08 3.09 -14.73
N ASP A 146 21.16 1.82 -15.13
CA ASP A 146 22.12 1.36 -16.13
C ASP A 146 21.66 1.70 -17.56
N ARG A 147 22.53 1.41 -18.54
CA ARG A 147 22.29 1.66 -19.97
C ARG A 147 21.06 0.96 -20.57
N ASP A 148 20.49 -0.04 -19.89
CA ASP A 148 19.28 -0.75 -20.29
C ASP A 148 18.02 -0.17 -19.63
N GLY A 149 18.15 0.85 -18.78
CA GLY A 149 17.05 1.49 -18.04
C GLY A 149 16.62 0.72 -16.79
N LEU A 150 17.51 -0.09 -16.20
CA LEU A 150 17.27 -0.83 -14.96
C LEU A 150 18.08 -0.23 -13.81
N LEU A 151 17.50 -0.13 -12.62
CA LEU A 151 18.26 0.16 -11.40
C LEU A 151 19.32 -0.91 -11.18
N ALA A 152 20.54 -0.50 -10.88
CA ALA A 152 21.69 -1.35 -10.56
C ALA A 152 22.37 -0.90 -9.26
N ASP A 153 22.68 -1.85 -8.37
CA ASP A 153 23.56 -1.66 -7.20
C ASP A 153 23.26 -0.41 -6.34
N VAL A 154 21.97 -0.09 -6.17
CA VAL A 154 21.48 1.04 -5.35
C VAL A 154 22.00 0.91 -3.91
N PRO A 155 22.64 1.96 -3.34
CA PRO A 155 23.27 1.88 -2.02
C PRO A 155 22.23 1.83 -0.88
N GLY A 156 22.61 1.13 0.19
CA GLY A 156 21.76 0.90 1.36
C GLY A 156 21.56 -0.60 1.63
N TRP A 157 20.78 -0.91 2.66
CA TRP A 157 20.34 -2.28 2.94
C TRP A 157 19.08 -2.59 2.12
N LEU A 158 19.26 -3.24 0.98
CA LEU A 158 18.13 -3.72 0.17
C LEU A 158 17.44 -4.90 0.86
N PHE A 159 16.30 -4.66 1.51
CA PHE A 159 15.63 -5.62 2.38
C PHE A 159 14.87 -6.67 1.57
N ILE A 160 13.85 -6.28 0.82
CA ILE A 160 12.88 -7.14 0.12
C ILE A 160 12.13 -8.10 1.04
N ASP A 161 12.78 -9.08 1.67
CA ASP A 161 12.22 -10.02 2.65
C ASP A 161 13.33 -10.66 3.50
N ARG A 162 12.98 -11.32 4.61
CA ARG A 162 13.88 -12.24 5.31
C ARG A 162 14.10 -13.49 4.44
N GLY A 163 15.33 -13.80 4.09
CA GLY A 163 15.69 -15.02 3.37
C GLY A 163 17.06 -14.95 2.70
N ASP A 164 17.53 -16.09 2.18
CA ASP A 164 18.60 -16.13 1.19
C ASP A 164 18.01 -15.70 -0.16
N LEU A 165 18.27 -14.46 -0.57
CA LEU A 165 17.82 -13.84 -1.82
C LEU A 165 19.02 -13.17 -2.48
N GLU A 166 19.24 -13.42 -3.77
CA GLU A 166 20.25 -12.71 -4.55
C GLU A 166 19.72 -11.34 -5.01
N LYS A 167 20.53 -10.29 -4.89
CA LYS A 167 20.08 -8.89 -5.10
C LYS A 167 21.12 -7.97 -5.78
N ARG A 168 22.32 -8.47 -6.11
CA ARG A 168 23.39 -7.69 -6.76
C ARG A 168 23.00 -7.24 -8.18
N GLY A 169 23.59 -6.15 -8.67
CA GLY A 169 23.29 -5.62 -9.99
C GLY A 169 21.82 -5.20 -10.09
N ASN A 170 21.14 -5.66 -11.14
CA ASN A 170 19.72 -5.37 -11.34
C ASN A 170 18.87 -6.38 -10.56
N SER A 171 18.54 -6.07 -9.30
CA SER A 171 17.52 -6.82 -8.55
C SER A 171 16.15 -6.67 -9.22
N THR A 172 15.52 -7.79 -9.56
CA THR A 172 14.17 -7.81 -10.15
C THR A 172 13.14 -7.22 -9.19
N ALA A 173 13.19 -7.61 -7.91
CA ALA A 173 12.26 -7.13 -6.90
C ALA A 173 12.29 -5.59 -6.75
N LEU A 174 13.49 -5.00 -6.70
CA LEU A 174 13.65 -3.54 -6.64
C LEU A 174 13.16 -2.84 -7.90
N ASN A 175 13.45 -3.39 -9.09
CA ASN A 175 13.00 -2.82 -10.36
C ASN A 175 11.46 -2.92 -10.54
N CYS A 176 10.82 -3.98 -10.07
CA CYS A 176 9.36 -4.09 -10.02
C CYS A 176 8.75 -3.03 -9.08
N LEU A 177 9.34 -2.82 -7.89
CA LEU A 177 8.91 -1.75 -6.97
C LEU A 177 9.09 -0.35 -7.58
N TYR A 178 10.20 -0.08 -8.28
CA TYR A 178 10.42 1.20 -8.96
C TYR A 178 9.43 1.43 -10.11
N CYS A 179 9.13 0.37 -10.88
CA CYS A 179 8.11 0.39 -11.95
C CYS A 179 6.74 0.82 -11.42
N GLN A 180 6.36 0.34 -10.23
CA GLN A 180 5.12 0.75 -9.55
C GLN A 180 5.25 2.13 -8.89
N ALA A 181 6.41 2.50 -8.33
CA ALA A 181 6.65 3.80 -7.72
C ALA A 181 6.46 4.94 -8.72
N LEU A 182 6.90 4.74 -9.97
CA LEU A 182 6.65 5.65 -11.07
C LEU A 182 5.13 5.76 -11.39
N ARG A 183 4.38 4.63 -11.42
CA ARG A 183 2.92 4.68 -11.63
C ARG A 183 2.19 5.43 -10.53
N VAL A 184 2.45 5.09 -9.27
CA VAL A 184 1.86 5.78 -8.12
C VAL A 184 2.25 7.27 -8.14
N SER A 185 3.49 7.59 -8.51
CA SER A 185 3.93 8.99 -8.58
C SER A 185 3.32 9.78 -9.74
N SER A 186 2.89 9.14 -10.83
CA SER A 186 2.08 9.82 -11.86
C SER A 186 0.70 10.24 -11.33
N VAL A 187 0.11 9.45 -10.41
CA VAL A 187 -1.16 9.81 -9.74
C VAL A 187 -0.94 10.90 -8.70
N ILE A 188 0.12 10.79 -7.88
CA ILE A 188 0.52 11.84 -6.92
C ILE A 188 0.82 13.16 -7.65
N ALA A 189 1.53 13.12 -8.77
CA ALA A 189 1.82 14.30 -9.60
C ALA A 189 0.54 14.93 -10.19
N ALA A 190 -0.46 14.13 -10.57
CA ALA A 190 -1.74 14.63 -11.05
C ALA A 190 -2.53 15.35 -9.93
N VAL A 191 -2.55 14.79 -8.72
CA VAL A 191 -3.14 15.43 -7.52
C VAL A 191 -2.37 16.69 -7.12
N ALA A 192 -1.05 16.74 -7.39
CA ALA A 192 -0.19 17.89 -7.17
C ALA A 192 -0.12 18.87 -8.36
N GLU A 193 -1.04 18.77 -9.33
CA GLU A 193 -1.16 19.60 -10.54
C GLU A 193 0.10 19.66 -11.43
N ALA A 194 1.06 18.76 -11.21
CA ALA A 194 2.36 18.70 -11.87
C ALA A 194 2.31 17.96 -13.21
N ALA A 195 1.44 18.41 -14.13
CA ALA A 195 1.06 17.69 -15.35
C ALA A 195 2.23 17.14 -16.19
N GLY A 196 3.32 17.91 -16.37
CA GLY A 196 4.49 17.47 -17.14
C GLY A 196 5.26 16.29 -16.53
N ASP A 197 5.13 16.07 -15.22
CA ASP A 197 5.74 14.90 -14.55
C ASP A 197 4.86 13.64 -14.68
N VAL A 198 3.54 13.80 -14.85
CA VAL A 198 2.58 12.70 -15.01
C VAL A 198 2.94 11.86 -16.24
N GLU A 199 3.12 12.50 -17.39
CA GLU A 199 3.51 11.84 -18.65
C GLU A 199 4.90 11.20 -18.52
N HIS A 200 5.87 11.94 -17.95
CA HIS A 200 7.23 11.45 -17.75
C HIS A 200 7.28 10.14 -16.92
N TYR A 201 6.60 10.09 -15.77
CA TYR A 201 6.59 8.88 -14.93
C TYR A 201 5.80 7.72 -15.59
N VAL A 202 4.73 8.01 -16.32
CA VAL A 202 3.97 7.02 -17.11
C VAL A 202 4.88 6.37 -18.16
N GLU A 203 5.54 7.16 -19.01
CA GLU A 203 6.43 6.62 -20.03
C GLU A 203 7.63 5.88 -19.42
N LYS A 204 8.21 6.41 -18.35
CA LYS A 204 9.39 5.82 -17.70
C LYS A 204 9.05 4.46 -17.10
N SER A 205 7.87 4.31 -16.50
CA SER A 205 7.36 3.02 -16.04
C SER A 205 7.16 2.04 -17.20
N ASP A 206 6.62 2.46 -18.35
CA ASP A 206 6.50 1.58 -19.53
C ASP A 206 7.85 1.14 -20.10
N ARG A 207 8.83 2.06 -20.21
CA ARG A 207 10.21 1.73 -20.61
C ARG A 207 10.84 0.71 -19.66
N LEU A 208 10.73 0.93 -18.36
CA LEU A 208 11.24 0.04 -17.32
C LEU A 208 10.57 -1.34 -17.34
N ARG A 209 9.24 -1.41 -17.52
CA ARG A 209 8.51 -2.68 -17.67
C ARG A 209 9.01 -3.49 -18.88
N VAL A 210 9.29 -2.82 -20.00
CA VAL A 210 9.88 -3.49 -21.17
C VAL A 210 11.32 -3.96 -20.88
N ALA A 211 12.12 -3.15 -20.16
CA ALA A 211 13.47 -3.54 -19.75
C ALA A 211 13.48 -4.78 -18.83
N ILE A 212 12.61 -4.82 -17.82
CA ILE A 212 12.49 -5.98 -16.90
C ILE A 212 12.13 -7.26 -17.67
N ASN A 213 11.15 -7.20 -18.57
CA ASN A 213 10.79 -8.36 -19.40
C ASN A 213 11.91 -8.82 -20.33
N LYS A 214 12.62 -7.87 -20.94
CA LYS A 214 13.72 -8.15 -21.88
C LYS A 214 14.96 -8.74 -21.20
N HIS A 215 15.25 -8.33 -19.96
CA HIS A 215 16.56 -8.56 -19.32
C HIS A 215 16.53 -9.33 -18.00
N LEU A 216 15.36 -9.61 -17.42
CA LEU A 216 15.20 -10.30 -16.12
C LEU A 216 14.21 -11.49 -16.17
N TYR A 217 13.46 -11.66 -17.26
CA TYR A 217 12.62 -12.84 -17.47
C TYR A 217 13.44 -14.03 -18.01
N ALA A 218 13.14 -15.25 -17.55
CA ALA A 218 13.76 -16.49 -18.03
C ALA A 218 12.71 -17.38 -18.73
N PRO A 219 12.53 -17.27 -20.07
CA PRO A 219 11.46 -17.96 -20.79
C PRO A 219 11.40 -19.48 -20.60
N LYS A 220 12.56 -20.14 -20.46
CA LYS A 220 12.66 -21.60 -20.21
C LYS A 220 12.09 -22.04 -18.85
N ARG A 221 11.89 -21.11 -17.91
CA ARG A 221 11.43 -21.37 -16.54
C ARG A 221 10.04 -20.79 -16.25
N GLY A 222 9.50 -19.96 -17.14
CA GLY A 222 8.20 -19.30 -16.94
C GLY A 222 8.19 -18.26 -15.81
N LEU A 223 9.36 -17.72 -15.45
CA LEU A 223 9.61 -16.97 -14.22
C LEU A 223 10.68 -15.89 -14.46
N TYR A 224 10.66 -14.84 -13.65
CA TYR A 224 11.78 -13.90 -13.50
C TYR A 224 12.83 -14.45 -12.54
N VAL A 225 14.10 -14.17 -12.83
CA VAL A 225 15.21 -14.43 -11.90
C VAL A 225 15.23 -13.43 -10.75
N GLU A 226 16.01 -13.70 -9.71
CA GLU A 226 16.19 -12.73 -8.61
C GLU A 226 16.96 -11.48 -9.05
N CYS A 227 18.01 -11.63 -9.87
CA CYS A 227 18.76 -10.50 -10.44
C CYS A 227 19.51 -10.81 -11.75
N ARG A 228 19.98 -9.74 -12.39
CA ARG A 228 21.07 -9.75 -13.39
C ARG A 228 22.33 -9.13 -12.77
N ALA A 229 23.41 -9.89 -12.66
CA ALA A 229 24.71 -9.45 -12.16
C ALA A 229 25.80 -9.65 -13.23
N ASP A 230 26.79 -8.75 -13.30
CA ASP A 230 27.88 -8.79 -14.30
C ASP A 230 27.37 -8.93 -15.76
N GLY A 231 26.20 -8.34 -16.04
CA GLY A 231 25.51 -8.41 -17.34
C GLY A 231 24.86 -9.78 -17.66
N LYS A 232 24.81 -10.72 -16.72
CA LYS A 232 24.28 -12.08 -16.88
C LYS A 232 23.11 -12.34 -15.93
N LEU A 233 22.13 -13.12 -16.38
CA LEU A 233 21.10 -13.67 -15.49
C LEU A 233 21.76 -14.58 -14.45
N VAL A 234 21.42 -14.41 -13.16
CA VAL A 234 21.72 -15.41 -12.15
C VAL A 234 20.54 -16.39 -12.12
N GLU A 235 20.75 -17.69 -12.37
CA GLU A 235 19.66 -18.69 -12.42
C GLU A 235 19.10 -19.08 -11.03
N ARG A 236 18.87 -18.09 -10.17
CA ARG A 236 18.12 -18.19 -8.92
C ARG A 236 16.70 -17.66 -9.12
N PHE A 237 15.74 -18.28 -8.45
CA PHE A 237 14.31 -17.97 -8.57
C PHE A 237 13.66 -18.01 -7.18
N SER A 238 12.94 -16.95 -6.82
CA SER A 238 12.21 -16.86 -5.56
C SER A 238 10.77 -16.38 -5.78
N ARG A 239 9.93 -16.60 -4.76
CA ARG A 239 8.56 -16.07 -4.74
C ARG A 239 8.58 -14.56 -4.77
N GLN A 240 9.51 -13.93 -4.05
CA GLN A 240 9.57 -12.50 -3.80
C GLN A 240 9.63 -11.68 -5.11
N ALA A 241 10.57 -11.99 -6.01
CA ALA A 241 10.68 -11.32 -7.31
C ALA A 241 9.44 -11.55 -8.20
N ASN A 242 8.88 -12.76 -8.19
CA ASN A 242 7.78 -13.15 -9.08
C ASN A 242 6.40 -12.66 -8.59
N ILE A 243 6.21 -12.53 -7.27
CA ILE A 243 5.07 -11.86 -6.64
C ILE A 243 5.03 -10.40 -7.07
N LEU A 244 6.12 -9.65 -6.90
CA LEU A 244 6.13 -8.22 -7.23
C LEU A 244 5.97 -7.97 -8.72
N ALA A 245 6.55 -8.83 -9.57
CA ALA A 245 6.31 -8.76 -11.01
C ALA A 245 4.83 -8.94 -11.36
N ALA A 246 4.18 -9.99 -10.83
CA ALA A 246 2.76 -10.27 -11.11
C ALA A 246 1.80 -9.25 -10.46
N LEU A 247 2.12 -8.73 -9.29
CA LEU A 247 1.33 -7.72 -8.57
C LEU A 247 1.29 -6.37 -9.30
N PHE A 248 2.38 -6.00 -9.98
CA PHE A 248 2.52 -4.69 -10.65
C PHE A 248 2.40 -4.78 -12.19
N ASP A 249 1.75 -5.82 -12.71
CA ASP A 249 1.48 -6.06 -14.15
C ASP A 249 2.70 -5.79 -15.07
N VAL A 250 3.86 -6.24 -14.59
CA VAL A 250 5.09 -6.35 -15.36
C VAL A 250 4.97 -7.44 -16.44
N PRO A 251 4.54 -8.69 -16.16
CA PRO A 251 4.34 -9.72 -17.17
C PRO A 251 3.13 -9.47 -18.07
N ASP A 252 3.15 -10.02 -19.29
CA ASP A 252 1.96 -10.21 -20.11
C ASP A 252 0.98 -11.22 -19.46
N HIS A 253 -0.23 -11.33 -20.02
CA HIS A 253 -1.29 -12.19 -19.48
C HIS A 253 -0.90 -13.68 -19.38
N TYR A 254 -0.16 -14.23 -20.35
CA TYR A 254 0.28 -15.62 -20.36
C TYR A 254 1.44 -15.85 -19.37
N GLN A 255 2.37 -14.90 -19.29
CA GLN A 255 3.42 -14.87 -18.28
C GLN A 255 2.79 -14.80 -16.87
N LYS A 256 1.82 -13.92 -16.62
CA LYS A 256 1.13 -13.74 -15.33
C LYS A 256 0.41 -15.03 -14.90
N SER A 257 -0.37 -15.64 -15.80
CA SER A 257 -1.02 -16.94 -15.55
C SER A 257 -0.02 -18.07 -15.24
N THR A 258 1.15 -18.05 -15.90
CA THR A 258 2.23 -19.00 -15.61
C THR A 258 2.84 -18.77 -14.23
N ILE A 259 3.10 -17.51 -13.87
CA ILE A 259 3.65 -17.11 -12.56
C ILE A 259 2.67 -17.46 -11.44
N HIS A 260 1.38 -17.15 -11.56
CA HIS A 260 0.37 -17.47 -10.53
C HIS A 260 0.34 -18.98 -10.22
N ARG A 261 0.40 -19.82 -11.27
CA ARG A 261 0.50 -21.28 -11.13
C ARG A 261 1.77 -21.72 -10.40
N GLN A 262 2.90 -21.04 -10.62
CA GLN A 262 4.17 -21.29 -9.92
C GLN A 262 4.19 -20.75 -8.48
N LEU A 263 3.45 -19.68 -8.18
CA LEU A 263 3.29 -19.17 -6.82
C LEU A 263 2.37 -20.09 -6.00
N LEU A 264 1.29 -20.61 -6.57
CA LEU A 264 0.40 -21.54 -5.89
C LEU A 264 1.03 -22.94 -5.75
N ASN A 265 1.48 -23.54 -6.85
CA ASN A 265 1.83 -24.96 -6.94
C ASN A 265 3.27 -25.24 -7.41
N GLY A 266 4.10 -24.22 -7.61
CA GLY A 266 5.48 -24.36 -8.09
C GLY A 266 6.50 -24.63 -6.99
N PRO A 267 7.69 -25.18 -7.34
CA PRO A 267 8.75 -25.54 -6.41
C PRO A 267 9.57 -24.34 -5.90
N LEU A 268 8.98 -23.14 -5.88
CA LEU A 268 9.62 -21.92 -5.37
C LEU A 268 9.68 -21.94 -3.84
N PRO A 269 10.83 -21.61 -3.20
CA PRO A 269 10.99 -21.59 -1.75
C PRO A 269 9.85 -20.86 -1.04
N PRO A 270 9.34 -21.38 0.10
CA PRO A 270 8.20 -20.78 0.80
C PRO A 270 8.57 -19.43 1.42
N LEU A 271 7.58 -18.55 1.54
CA LEU A 271 7.72 -17.30 2.30
C LEU A 271 7.83 -17.61 3.80
N VAL A 272 8.71 -16.88 4.49
CA VAL A 272 8.95 -17.02 5.94
C VAL A 272 8.30 -15.90 6.76
N THR A 273 8.12 -14.70 6.20
CA THR A 273 7.45 -13.57 6.85
C THR A 273 5.96 -13.49 6.52
N SER A 274 5.19 -12.97 7.48
CA SER A 274 3.82 -12.50 7.26
C SER A 274 3.80 -11.24 6.37
N TYR A 275 4.81 -10.39 6.49
CA TYR A 275 5.07 -9.23 5.62
C TYR A 275 5.00 -9.54 4.13
N PHE A 276 5.86 -10.43 3.62
CA PHE A 276 5.89 -10.68 2.18
C PHE A 276 4.68 -11.52 1.72
N ALA A 277 4.06 -12.26 2.63
CA ALA A 277 2.78 -12.89 2.35
C ALA A 277 1.65 -11.89 2.10
N SER A 278 1.70 -10.67 2.65
CA SER A 278 0.75 -9.60 2.29
C SER A 278 0.81 -9.23 0.79
N HIS A 279 2.00 -9.31 0.19
CA HIS A 279 2.22 -9.10 -1.25
C HIS A 279 1.78 -10.31 -2.08
N LEU A 280 1.97 -11.54 -1.58
CA LEU A 280 1.42 -12.75 -2.21
C LEU A 280 -0.10 -12.69 -2.28
N LEU A 281 -0.76 -12.37 -1.16
CA LEU A 281 -2.21 -12.23 -1.08
C LEU A 281 -2.71 -11.16 -2.08
N ALA A 282 -2.09 -9.99 -2.10
CA ALA A 282 -2.41 -8.95 -3.08
C ALA A 282 -2.26 -9.42 -4.55
N ALA A 283 -1.22 -10.20 -4.86
CA ALA A 283 -1.02 -10.76 -6.20
C ALA A 283 -2.09 -11.80 -6.58
N LEU A 284 -2.57 -12.58 -5.61
CA LEU A 284 -3.66 -13.54 -5.80
C LEU A 284 -5.01 -12.82 -6.03
N TYR A 285 -5.33 -11.77 -5.26
CA TYR A 285 -6.53 -10.96 -5.50
C TYR A 285 -6.50 -10.27 -6.87
N ALA A 286 -5.33 -9.77 -7.28
CA ALA A 286 -5.08 -9.21 -8.61
C ALA A 286 -5.06 -10.27 -9.75
N GLY A 287 -5.44 -11.51 -9.46
CA GLY A 287 -5.65 -12.60 -10.41
C GLY A 287 -6.92 -13.42 -10.17
N ASP A 288 -7.87 -12.93 -9.38
CA ASP A 288 -9.15 -13.63 -9.06
C ASP A 288 -8.97 -14.94 -8.26
N HIS A 289 -7.81 -15.13 -7.59
CA HIS A 289 -7.47 -16.31 -6.77
C HIS A 289 -7.85 -16.13 -5.29
N HIS A 290 -9.04 -15.56 -5.02
CA HIS A 290 -9.47 -15.23 -3.66
C HIS A 290 -9.76 -16.46 -2.79
N GLU A 291 -10.07 -17.62 -3.36
CA GLU A 291 -10.26 -18.87 -2.60
C GLU A 291 -8.92 -19.44 -2.13
N GLU A 292 -7.91 -19.51 -3.02
CA GLU A 292 -6.56 -19.94 -2.65
C GLU A 292 -5.90 -18.96 -1.67
N ALA A 293 -6.16 -17.66 -1.81
CA ALA A 293 -5.71 -16.65 -0.85
C ALA A 293 -6.33 -16.85 0.54
N LEU A 294 -7.62 -17.20 0.60
CA LEU A 294 -8.32 -17.44 1.87
C LEU A 294 -7.80 -18.71 2.57
N ASP A 295 -7.55 -19.77 1.80
CA ASP A 295 -6.90 -20.99 2.32
C ASP A 295 -5.45 -20.75 2.74
N TYR A 296 -4.72 -19.88 2.06
CA TYR A 296 -3.40 -19.43 2.51
C TYR A 296 -3.48 -18.69 3.85
N ILE A 297 -4.48 -17.82 4.06
CA ILE A 297 -4.75 -17.17 5.36
C ILE A 297 -5.04 -18.22 6.44
N ARG A 298 -5.97 -19.16 6.18
CA ARG A 298 -6.32 -20.26 7.11
C ARG A 298 -5.09 -21.10 7.50
N GLY A 299 -4.24 -21.41 6.53
CA GLY A 299 -3.04 -22.24 6.72
C GLY A 299 -1.90 -21.54 7.45
N LYS A 300 -1.77 -20.21 7.32
CA LYS A 300 -0.61 -19.45 7.81
C LYS A 300 -0.87 -18.59 9.05
N TRP A 301 -2.04 -17.96 9.16
CA TRP A 301 -2.44 -17.19 10.34
C TRP A 301 -3.30 -18.00 11.30
N GLY A 302 -4.03 -19.01 10.80
CA GLY A 302 -4.80 -19.93 11.62
C GLY A 302 -4.00 -20.63 12.75
N PRO A 303 -2.73 -21.03 12.55
CA PRO A 303 -1.88 -21.51 13.64
C PRO A 303 -1.60 -20.46 14.73
N MET A 304 -1.35 -19.19 14.36
CA MET A 304 -1.00 -18.12 15.31
C MET A 304 -2.12 -17.88 16.33
N VAL A 305 -3.38 -17.89 15.88
CA VAL A 305 -4.54 -17.69 16.77
C VAL A 305 -4.91 -18.94 17.58
N ARG A 306 -4.57 -20.14 17.10
CA ARG A 306 -4.77 -21.40 17.84
C ARG A 306 -3.76 -21.60 18.97
N ASP A 307 -2.58 -21.03 18.85
CA ASP A 307 -1.56 -21.01 19.92
C ASP A 307 -2.01 -20.20 21.15
N GLY A 308 -2.99 -19.30 20.97
CA GLY A 308 -3.61 -18.55 22.07
C GLY A 308 -2.90 -17.24 22.43
N ALA A 309 -1.83 -16.87 21.73
CA ALA A 309 -1.09 -15.62 21.93
C ALA A 309 -1.95 -14.35 21.75
N GLY A 310 -3.03 -14.41 20.97
CA GLY A 310 -3.96 -13.30 20.72
C GLY A 310 -3.45 -12.23 19.74
N THR A 311 -2.19 -12.31 19.32
CA THR A 311 -1.51 -11.40 18.38
C THR A 311 -0.88 -12.15 17.21
N LEU A 312 -0.55 -11.42 16.14
CA LEU A 312 0.00 -11.96 14.89
C LEU A 312 1.52 -11.74 14.80
N TRP A 313 2.20 -12.69 14.17
CA TRP A 313 3.65 -12.86 14.32
C TRP A 313 4.45 -12.31 13.13
N GLU A 314 5.67 -11.87 13.41
CA GLU A 314 6.65 -11.38 12.44
C GLU A 314 6.95 -12.40 11.32
N GLN A 315 7.06 -13.67 11.72
CA GLN A 315 7.37 -14.82 10.88
C GLN A 315 6.34 -15.91 11.09
N PHE A 316 6.27 -16.89 10.17
CA PHE A 316 5.44 -18.09 10.34
C PHE A 316 6.02 -19.12 11.32
N ASN A 317 6.93 -18.68 12.20
CA ASN A 317 7.50 -19.46 13.29
C ASN A 317 7.63 -18.57 14.55
N THR A 318 7.94 -19.20 15.69
CA THR A 318 8.07 -18.51 16.98
C THR A 318 9.49 -17.98 17.25
N GLU A 319 10.32 -17.79 16.21
CA GLU A 319 11.68 -17.23 16.35
C GLU A 319 11.72 -15.70 16.19
N GLY A 320 10.67 -15.11 15.61
CA GLY A 320 10.47 -13.66 15.51
C GLY A 320 9.62 -13.08 16.65
N GLY A 321 9.23 -11.81 16.51
CA GLY A 321 8.27 -11.16 17.40
C GLY A 321 6.88 -11.78 17.29
N LEU A 322 6.27 -12.14 18.42
CA LEU A 322 4.91 -12.72 18.48
C LEU A 322 3.78 -11.67 18.43
N CYS A 323 4.13 -10.40 18.26
CA CYS A 323 3.25 -9.28 17.97
C CYS A 323 4.02 -8.35 17.03
N HIS A 324 3.63 -8.27 15.76
CA HIS A 324 4.30 -7.45 14.74
C HIS A 324 3.31 -6.79 13.79
N GLY A 325 3.45 -5.48 13.54
CA GLY A 325 2.50 -4.65 12.79
C GLY A 325 2.25 -5.17 11.37
N TRP A 326 3.32 -5.48 10.63
CA TRP A 326 3.25 -6.03 9.27
C TRP A 326 2.43 -7.32 9.12
N ALA A 327 2.08 -8.01 10.21
CA ALA A 327 1.40 -9.30 10.18
C ALA A 327 -0.12 -9.17 10.03
N ALA A 328 -0.68 -7.97 10.20
CA ALA A 328 -2.13 -7.75 10.27
C ALA A 328 -2.83 -7.62 8.91
N CYS A 329 -2.17 -7.90 7.79
CA CYS A 329 -2.76 -7.80 6.46
C CYS A 329 -4.09 -8.58 6.26
N PRO A 330 -4.38 -9.74 6.90
CA PRO A 330 -5.69 -10.38 6.75
C PRO A 330 -6.84 -9.55 7.33
N THR A 331 -6.61 -8.72 8.35
CA THR A 331 -7.64 -7.84 8.94
C THR A 331 -8.09 -6.77 7.93
N ARG A 332 -7.15 -6.23 7.14
CA ARG A 332 -7.41 -5.37 5.98
C ARG A 332 -8.10 -6.14 4.86
N ASP A 333 -7.57 -7.31 4.49
CA ASP A 333 -8.05 -8.06 3.32
C ASP A 333 -9.48 -8.57 3.49
N LEU A 334 -9.84 -9.07 4.68
CA LEU A 334 -11.20 -9.52 4.99
C LEU A 334 -12.24 -8.39 4.80
N MET A 335 -11.86 -7.14 5.09
CA MET A 335 -12.69 -5.95 4.83
C MET A 335 -12.70 -5.57 3.35
N ALA A 336 -11.52 -5.49 2.72
CA ALA A 336 -11.36 -4.97 1.37
C ALA A 336 -11.86 -5.94 0.29
N GLU A 337 -11.51 -7.22 0.38
CA GLU A 337 -11.67 -8.20 -0.69
C GLU A 337 -12.89 -9.12 -0.49
N TYR A 338 -13.25 -9.44 0.76
CA TYR A 338 -14.30 -10.43 1.05
C TYR A 338 -15.61 -9.76 1.48
N LEU A 339 -15.58 -8.85 2.45
CA LEU A 339 -16.70 -7.93 2.69
C LEU A 339 -16.86 -6.95 1.51
N GLY A 340 -15.75 -6.63 0.83
CA GLY A 340 -15.72 -5.94 -0.46
C GLY A 340 -15.63 -4.41 -0.38
N ILE A 341 -15.46 -3.84 0.81
CA ILE A 341 -15.50 -2.38 1.00
C ILE A 341 -14.14 -1.78 0.60
N LYS A 342 -14.07 -0.97 -0.46
CA LYS A 342 -12.83 -0.29 -0.88
C LYS A 342 -13.07 1.21 -1.12
N PRO A 343 -12.15 2.11 -0.74
CA PRO A 343 -12.27 3.53 -1.06
C PRO A 343 -12.22 3.76 -2.57
N VAL A 344 -12.90 4.81 -3.04
CA VAL A 344 -12.82 5.33 -4.40
C VAL A 344 -11.98 6.61 -4.37
N LEU A 345 -10.74 6.49 -4.86
CA LEU A 345 -9.72 7.54 -4.84
C LEU A 345 -10.26 8.91 -5.30
N GLY A 346 -9.98 9.96 -4.54
CA GLY A 346 -10.30 11.34 -4.90
C GLY A 346 -11.79 11.65 -5.06
N SER A 347 -12.64 11.09 -4.19
CA SER A 347 -14.10 11.28 -4.25
C SER A 347 -14.86 11.27 -2.92
N HIS A 348 -14.19 11.05 -1.78
CA HIS A 348 -14.77 10.72 -0.47
C HIS A 348 -15.73 9.50 -0.44
N ARG A 349 -15.77 8.66 -1.49
CA ARG A 349 -16.74 7.55 -1.60
C ARG A 349 -16.11 6.18 -1.37
N PHE A 350 -16.97 5.20 -1.15
CA PHE A 350 -16.61 3.79 -1.07
C PHE A 350 -17.38 2.98 -2.11
N SER A 351 -16.73 1.91 -2.56
CA SER A 351 -17.31 0.84 -3.37
C SER A 351 -17.52 -0.41 -2.52
N VAL A 352 -18.44 -1.28 -2.96
CA VAL A 352 -18.72 -2.57 -2.33
C VAL A 352 -18.70 -3.65 -3.41
N ALA A 353 -17.63 -4.45 -3.42
CA ALA A 353 -17.37 -5.53 -4.38
C ALA A 353 -17.12 -6.87 -3.65
N PRO A 354 -18.16 -7.56 -3.15
CA PRO A 354 -17.97 -8.74 -2.30
C PRO A 354 -17.44 -9.96 -3.06
N HIS A 355 -16.39 -10.60 -2.54
CA HIS A 355 -15.95 -11.91 -3.05
C HIS A 355 -16.25 -13.03 -2.05
N ALA A 356 -17.03 -14.04 -2.48
CA ALA A 356 -17.53 -15.07 -1.58
C ALA A 356 -16.47 -16.11 -1.14
N ALA A 357 -15.58 -16.56 -2.04
CA ALA A 357 -14.47 -17.49 -1.74
C ALA A 357 -14.86 -18.67 -0.80
N GLY A 358 -15.95 -19.37 -1.13
CA GLY A 358 -16.47 -20.49 -0.34
C GLY A 358 -17.21 -20.12 0.96
N LEU A 359 -17.11 -18.89 1.47
CA LEU A 359 -17.89 -18.41 2.61
C LEU A 359 -19.39 -18.34 2.28
N LYS A 360 -20.24 -18.37 3.31
CA LYS A 360 -21.72 -18.37 3.17
C LYS A 360 -22.35 -17.02 3.48
N TRP A 361 -21.67 -16.22 4.31
CA TRP A 361 -22.02 -14.84 4.60
C TRP A 361 -20.79 -14.09 5.15
N ALA A 362 -20.78 -12.77 4.98
CA ALA A 362 -19.97 -11.84 5.76
C ALA A 362 -20.77 -10.57 6.02
N ASN A 363 -20.61 -9.99 7.21
CA ASN A 363 -21.14 -8.68 7.57
C ASN A 363 -20.03 -7.82 8.20
N GLY A 364 -20.24 -6.51 8.20
CA GLY A 364 -19.31 -5.58 8.82
C GLY A 364 -19.63 -4.12 8.50
N SER A 365 -18.75 -3.24 8.93
CA SER A 365 -18.90 -1.81 8.75
C SER A 365 -17.56 -1.09 8.69
N ILE A 366 -17.56 0.09 8.07
CA ILE A 366 -16.54 1.13 8.26
C ILE A 366 -17.24 2.41 8.70
N ASN A 367 -16.47 3.33 9.29
CA ASN A 367 -16.89 4.73 9.30
C ASN A 367 -16.62 5.36 7.94
N THR A 368 -17.43 6.36 7.60
CA THR A 368 -17.20 7.32 6.52
C THR A 368 -17.37 8.72 7.10
N ARG A 369 -16.96 9.75 6.34
CA ARG A 369 -17.08 11.17 6.74
C ARG A 369 -18.49 11.59 7.19
N THR A 370 -19.56 10.90 6.75
CA THR A 370 -20.95 11.23 7.12
C THR A 370 -21.63 10.21 8.04
N GLY A 371 -20.95 9.12 8.42
CA GLY A 371 -21.49 8.07 9.29
C GLY A 371 -21.03 6.67 8.91
N PRO A 372 -21.51 5.62 9.61
CA PRO A 372 -21.12 4.25 9.33
C PRO A 372 -21.75 3.74 8.01
N LEU A 373 -20.92 3.25 7.11
CA LEU A 373 -21.35 2.39 6.00
C LEU A 373 -21.32 0.94 6.49
N LYS A 374 -22.46 0.25 6.43
CA LYS A 374 -22.54 -1.19 6.75
C LYS A 374 -22.79 -2.01 5.50
N VAL A 375 -22.24 -3.22 5.49
CA VAL A 375 -22.49 -4.24 4.46
C VAL A 375 -22.82 -5.55 5.17
N ASP A 376 -23.87 -6.23 4.74
CA ASP A 376 -24.17 -7.62 5.05
C ASP A 376 -24.40 -8.34 3.73
N TRP A 377 -23.76 -9.48 3.50
CA TRP A 377 -24.07 -10.31 2.35
C TRP A 377 -24.13 -11.79 2.69
N ARG A 378 -24.95 -12.52 1.93
CA ARG A 378 -25.10 -13.97 2.03
C ARG A 378 -25.30 -14.62 0.66
N THR A 379 -24.73 -15.80 0.48
CA THR A 379 -24.85 -16.61 -0.74
C THR A 379 -25.89 -17.72 -0.57
N THR A 380 -26.70 -17.95 -1.59
CA THR A 380 -27.50 -19.17 -1.76
C THR A 380 -26.78 -20.11 -2.76
N ARG A 381 -27.50 -20.87 -3.60
CA ARG A 381 -26.91 -21.73 -4.64
C ARG A 381 -26.49 -20.98 -5.90
N ASP A 382 -27.24 -19.95 -6.26
CA ASP A 382 -27.16 -19.21 -7.52
C ASP A 382 -27.22 -17.68 -7.34
N THR A 383 -27.51 -17.22 -6.12
CA THR A 383 -27.81 -15.83 -5.81
C THR A 383 -26.96 -15.35 -4.65
N ILE A 384 -26.30 -14.19 -4.80
CA ILE A 384 -25.82 -13.40 -3.67
C ILE A 384 -26.84 -12.31 -3.36
N ILE A 385 -27.11 -12.13 -2.07
CA ILE A 385 -27.92 -11.03 -1.53
C ILE A 385 -26.96 -10.14 -0.77
N ILE A 386 -26.89 -8.86 -1.14
CA ILE A 386 -26.04 -7.83 -0.55
C ILE A 386 -26.97 -6.74 -0.01
N ASN A 387 -26.98 -6.58 1.31
CA ASN A 387 -27.63 -5.50 2.01
C ASN A 387 -26.58 -4.43 2.33
N VAL A 388 -26.92 -3.15 2.11
CA VAL A 388 -26.07 -2.02 2.52
C VAL A 388 -26.89 -0.98 3.28
N ASP A 389 -26.34 -0.49 4.39
CA ASP A 389 -26.82 0.73 5.05
C ASP A 389 -25.87 1.87 4.67
N VAL A 390 -26.34 2.81 3.85
CA VAL A 390 -25.56 3.96 3.40
C VAL A 390 -25.94 5.20 4.22
N PRO A 391 -24.99 5.89 4.86
CA PRO A 391 -25.27 7.07 5.69
C PRO A 391 -25.70 8.28 4.86
N ASP A 392 -26.37 9.24 5.50
CA ASP A 392 -26.83 10.47 4.85
C ASP A 392 -25.70 11.22 4.14
N GLY A 393 -26.00 11.76 2.95
CA GLY A 393 -25.03 12.44 2.10
C GLY A 393 -24.01 11.55 1.37
N ALA A 394 -23.89 10.26 1.70
CA ALA A 394 -23.01 9.33 0.99
C ALA A 394 -23.65 8.74 -0.28
N LYS A 395 -22.81 8.17 -1.15
CA LYS A 395 -23.20 7.34 -2.30
C LYS A 395 -22.23 6.20 -2.48
N VAL A 396 -22.73 4.97 -2.61
CA VAL A 396 -21.92 3.75 -2.71
C VAL A 396 -22.05 3.11 -4.08
N ASP A 397 -20.93 2.65 -4.62
CA ASP A 397 -20.85 1.94 -5.90
C ASP A 397 -20.68 0.43 -5.68
N ILE A 398 -21.72 -0.34 -5.99
CA ILE A 398 -21.82 -1.77 -5.72
C ILE A 398 -21.51 -2.55 -7.01
N TYR A 399 -20.63 -3.53 -6.88
CA TYR A 399 -20.21 -4.47 -7.92
C TYR A 399 -20.51 -5.90 -7.45
N PRO A 400 -21.72 -6.43 -7.67
CA PRO A 400 -22.06 -7.80 -7.30
C PRO A 400 -21.21 -8.81 -8.10
N PRO A 401 -20.70 -9.89 -7.47
CA PRO A 401 -19.88 -10.88 -8.14
C PRO A 401 -20.67 -11.66 -9.20
N GLY A 402 -20.01 -11.93 -10.35
CA GLY A 402 -20.53 -12.78 -11.42
C GLY A 402 -20.12 -12.34 -12.83
N GLY A 403 -20.43 -13.19 -13.81
CA GLY A 403 -20.16 -12.96 -15.23
C GLY A 403 -21.11 -11.96 -15.90
N PRO A 404 -21.05 -11.81 -17.23
CA PRO A 404 -21.95 -10.94 -18.00
C PRO A 404 -23.43 -11.29 -17.83
N ASP A 405 -23.75 -12.58 -17.61
CA ASP A 405 -25.10 -13.12 -17.60
C ASP A 405 -25.84 -13.05 -16.24
N ILE A 406 -25.36 -12.23 -15.30
CA ILE A 406 -26.07 -12.04 -14.02
C ILE A 406 -27.31 -11.17 -14.18
N THR A 407 -28.41 -11.60 -13.57
CA THR A 407 -29.59 -10.78 -13.36
C THR A 407 -29.45 -10.03 -12.04
N VAL A 408 -29.52 -8.69 -12.09
CA VAL A 408 -29.47 -7.84 -10.89
C VAL A 408 -30.84 -7.27 -10.57
N THR A 409 -31.20 -7.27 -9.28
CA THR A 409 -32.34 -6.51 -8.75
C THR A 409 -31.89 -5.62 -7.60
N VAL A 410 -32.45 -4.41 -7.52
CA VAL A 410 -32.26 -3.46 -6.41
C VAL A 410 -33.63 -3.19 -5.80
N ASP A 411 -33.77 -3.40 -4.49
CA ASP A 411 -35.00 -3.20 -3.71
C ASP A 411 -36.23 -3.91 -4.34
N GLY A 412 -35.98 -5.11 -4.87
CA GLY A 412 -36.98 -5.97 -5.53
C GLY A 412 -37.29 -5.61 -7.00
N LYS A 413 -36.70 -4.54 -7.55
CA LYS A 413 -36.90 -4.10 -8.94
C LYS A 413 -35.74 -4.55 -9.83
N ALA A 414 -36.02 -4.95 -11.07
CA ALA A 414 -34.97 -5.29 -12.03
C ALA A 414 -34.07 -4.07 -12.31
N TRP A 415 -32.76 -4.29 -12.35
CA TRP A 415 -31.76 -3.24 -12.59
C TRP A 415 -31.03 -3.52 -13.93
N PRO A 416 -30.87 -2.52 -14.82
CA PRO A 416 -30.46 -2.74 -16.21
C PRO A 416 -28.95 -2.94 -16.41
N SER A 417 -28.18 -3.06 -15.33
CA SER A 417 -26.71 -3.13 -15.35
C SER A 417 -26.19 -4.08 -14.28
N ARG A 418 -24.97 -4.58 -14.44
CA ARG A 418 -24.24 -5.24 -13.33
C ARG A 418 -23.70 -4.24 -12.29
N PHE A 419 -23.66 -2.95 -12.62
CA PHE A 419 -23.19 -1.89 -11.74
C PHE A 419 -24.36 -1.15 -11.09
N VAL A 420 -24.33 -0.99 -9.76
CA VAL A 420 -25.40 -0.38 -8.97
C VAL A 420 -24.82 0.75 -8.13
N THR A 421 -25.20 2.00 -8.41
CA THR A 421 -24.95 3.13 -7.51
C THR A 421 -26.18 3.40 -6.66
N VAL A 422 -26.03 3.44 -5.34
CA VAL A 422 -27.08 3.81 -4.37
C VAL A 422 -26.72 5.08 -3.61
N GLY A 423 -27.75 5.79 -3.13
CA GLY A 423 -27.62 6.93 -2.22
C GLY A 423 -27.74 6.49 -0.76
N ALA A 424 -28.06 7.45 0.11
CA ALA A 424 -28.36 7.19 1.52
C ALA A 424 -29.64 6.35 1.71
N GLY A 425 -29.62 5.47 2.72
CA GLY A 425 -30.70 4.54 3.04
C GLY A 425 -30.23 3.09 3.13
N SER A 426 -31.15 2.20 3.52
CA SER A 426 -30.94 0.75 3.51
C SER A 426 -31.40 0.18 2.16
N HIS A 427 -30.50 -0.52 1.46
CA HIS A 427 -30.76 -1.09 0.13
C HIS A 427 -30.45 -2.59 0.09
N THR A 428 -31.25 -3.36 -0.65
CA THR A 428 -31.00 -4.78 -0.93
C THR A 428 -30.73 -4.99 -2.41
N VAL A 429 -29.47 -5.25 -2.76
CA VAL A 429 -29.07 -5.72 -4.07
C VAL A 429 -29.09 -7.26 -4.08
N ARG A 430 -29.65 -7.86 -5.14
CA ARG A 430 -29.52 -9.30 -5.40
C ARG A 430 -28.94 -9.49 -6.78
N ALA A 431 -27.91 -10.33 -6.89
CA ALA A 431 -27.39 -10.78 -8.17
C ALA A 431 -27.54 -12.29 -8.25
N THR A 432 -28.25 -12.76 -9.28
CA THR A 432 -28.47 -14.18 -9.56
C THR A 432 -27.78 -14.55 -10.86
N VAL A 433 -26.93 -15.58 -10.81
CA VAL A 433 -26.35 -16.21 -11.99
C VAL A 433 -27.46 -17.01 -12.68
N ALA A 434 -27.74 -16.72 -13.95
CA ALA A 434 -28.66 -17.54 -14.72
C ALA A 434 -28.17 -19.00 -14.73
N ARG A 435 -29.04 -19.93 -14.32
CA ARG A 435 -28.71 -21.35 -14.13
C ARG A 435 -28.04 -21.91 -15.39
N LEU A 436 -26.76 -22.31 -15.28
CA LEU A 436 -25.99 -22.86 -16.39
C LEU A 436 -26.80 -23.94 -17.13
N PRO A 437 -26.84 -23.94 -18.48
CA PRO A 437 -27.26 -25.12 -19.20
C PRO A 437 -26.36 -26.30 -18.80
N GLY A 438 -26.93 -27.51 -18.76
CA GLY A 438 -26.15 -28.72 -18.50
C GLY A 438 -24.99 -28.85 -19.50
N PRO A 439 -23.89 -29.53 -19.13
CA PRO A 439 -22.66 -29.54 -19.92
C PRO A 439 -22.93 -29.97 -21.37
N ALA A 440 -22.71 -29.03 -22.29
CA ALA A 440 -22.71 -29.33 -23.71
C ALA A 440 -21.57 -30.32 -24.03
N PRO A 441 -21.73 -31.19 -25.04
CA PRO A 441 -20.62 -32.02 -25.51
C PRO A 441 -19.43 -31.15 -25.92
N ILE A 442 -18.22 -31.57 -25.56
CA ILE A 442 -17.00 -30.86 -25.93
C ILE A 442 -16.77 -31.04 -27.43
N ASP A 443 -16.96 -29.96 -28.19
CA ASP A 443 -16.54 -29.86 -29.58
C ASP A 443 -15.06 -29.42 -29.64
N GLU A 444 -14.16 -30.38 -29.86
CA GLU A 444 -12.71 -30.13 -29.93
C GLU A 444 -12.29 -29.25 -31.13
N SER A 445 -13.19 -28.92 -32.06
CA SER A 445 -12.89 -28.02 -33.17
C SER A 445 -12.89 -26.53 -32.78
N LEU A 446 -13.54 -26.16 -31.67
CA LEU A 446 -13.71 -24.77 -31.24
C LEU A 446 -12.52 -24.22 -30.45
N LYS A 447 -11.41 -23.95 -31.14
CA LYS A 447 -10.33 -23.11 -30.58
C LYS A 447 -10.82 -21.66 -30.42
N PRO A 448 -10.72 -21.04 -29.22
CA PRO A 448 -11.22 -19.69 -29.00
C PRO A 448 -10.44 -18.65 -29.79
N LYS A 449 -11.15 -17.68 -30.36
CA LYS A 449 -10.57 -16.45 -30.92
C LYS A 449 -10.41 -15.41 -29.78
N PRO A 450 -9.43 -14.50 -29.87
CA PRO A 450 -9.23 -13.47 -28.86
C PRO A 450 -10.45 -12.56 -28.72
N ILE A 451 -10.83 -12.27 -27.47
CA ILE A 451 -11.91 -11.35 -27.11
C ILE A 451 -11.31 -9.94 -26.99
N PRO A 452 -11.95 -8.87 -27.52
CA PRO A 452 -11.45 -7.50 -27.42
C PRO A 452 -11.52 -6.94 -25.99
N HIS A 453 -10.73 -5.90 -25.75
CA HIS A 453 -10.52 -5.28 -24.43
C HIS A 453 -11.77 -4.59 -23.87
N VAL A 454 -11.82 -4.45 -22.53
CA VAL A 454 -12.75 -3.57 -21.81
C VAL A 454 -12.05 -2.23 -21.52
N GLU A 455 -12.77 -1.13 -21.71
CA GLU A 455 -12.25 0.23 -21.50
C GLU A 455 -12.23 0.63 -20.01
N ILE A 456 -11.29 1.51 -19.66
CA ILE A 456 -11.30 2.23 -18.37
C ILE A 456 -12.28 3.39 -18.51
N VAL A 457 -13.34 3.42 -17.70
CA VAL A 457 -14.35 4.48 -17.72
C VAL A 457 -13.84 5.73 -16.99
N GLY A 458 -12.93 6.45 -17.66
CA GLY A 458 -12.61 7.86 -17.35
C GLY A 458 -13.60 8.79 -18.07
N ARG A 459 -13.96 9.92 -17.43
CA ARG A 459 -14.82 10.92 -18.08
C ARG A 459 -14.05 11.65 -19.20
N GLU A 460 -14.66 11.65 -20.38
CA GLU A 460 -14.44 12.58 -21.50
C GLU A 460 -13.00 13.07 -21.76
N PHE A 461 -12.17 12.18 -22.34
CA PHE A 461 -11.08 12.62 -23.22
C PHE A 461 -11.49 12.37 -24.68
N MET A 462 -11.51 13.43 -25.50
CA MET A 462 -11.85 13.36 -26.92
C MET A 462 -10.79 12.56 -27.71
N PRO A 463 -11.16 11.49 -28.45
CA PRO A 463 -10.19 10.68 -29.18
C PRO A 463 -9.68 11.39 -30.44
N TYR A 464 -8.38 11.70 -30.46
CA TYR A 464 -7.72 12.30 -31.63
C TYR A 464 -7.70 11.31 -32.81
N ARG A 465 -8.27 11.70 -33.96
CA ARG A 465 -8.32 10.82 -35.14
C ARG A 465 -6.92 10.53 -35.67
N ARG A 466 -6.52 9.25 -35.69
CA ARG A 466 -5.42 8.79 -36.54
C ARG A 466 -5.79 9.06 -38.00
N ARG A 467 -4.94 9.79 -38.74
CA ARG A 467 -4.93 9.70 -40.21
C ARG A 467 -4.11 8.48 -40.60
N GLU A 468 -4.66 7.65 -41.47
CA GLU A 468 -3.92 6.54 -42.07
C GLU A 468 -2.86 7.07 -43.03
N ILE A 469 -1.68 6.47 -43.02
CA ILE A 469 -0.66 6.66 -44.07
C ILE A 469 -0.54 5.33 -44.82
N SER A 470 -1.39 5.17 -45.84
CA SER A 470 -1.29 4.09 -46.83
C SER A 470 -0.59 4.65 -48.08
N GLY A 471 0.56 4.08 -48.45
CA GLY A 471 1.36 4.66 -49.54
C GLY A 471 2.79 4.17 -49.74
N LEU A 472 3.07 2.86 -49.55
CA LEU A 472 4.38 2.29 -49.90
C LEU A 472 4.37 1.71 -51.33
N SER A 473 4.75 2.53 -52.31
CA SER A 473 5.02 2.10 -53.68
C SER A 473 6.47 2.42 -54.09
N ARG A 474 7.09 1.51 -54.83
CA ARG A 474 8.53 1.54 -55.15
C ARG A 474 8.90 2.67 -56.13
N VAL A 475 9.95 3.44 -55.83
CA VAL A 475 10.80 4.10 -56.84
C VAL A 475 12.28 3.87 -56.50
N ARG A 476 13.14 3.85 -57.54
CA ARG A 476 14.58 3.53 -57.46
C ARG A 476 15.43 4.76 -57.11
N SER A 477 16.67 4.50 -56.68
CA SER A 477 17.72 5.49 -56.48
C SER A 477 18.26 6.09 -57.79
N THR A 478 18.50 7.40 -57.81
CA THR A 478 19.46 8.07 -58.72
C THR A 478 20.19 9.21 -58.00
N ARG A 479 21.41 9.52 -58.44
CA ARG A 479 22.25 10.64 -57.95
C ARG A 479 21.91 11.93 -58.71
N ASN A 480 21.95 13.11 -58.06
CA ASN A 480 22.96 14.15 -58.35
C ASN A 480 22.76 15.52 -57.63
N ARG A 481 23.73 15.88 -56.78
CA ARG A 481 24.67 17.04 -56.88
C ARG A 481 24.18 18.40 -57.47
N ARG A 482 24.59 19.49 -56.76
CA ARG A 482 24.68 20.96 -57.11
C ARG A 482 23.63 21.85 -56.41
N GLN A 483 24.04 22.82 -55.56
CA GLN A 483 24.32 24.28 -55.81
C GLN A 483 23.03 25.12 -56.02
N SER A 484 22.85 26.36 -55.53
CA SER A 484 23.69 27.30 -54.75
C SER A 484 22.90 28.57 -54.32
N ARG A 485 23.40 29.36 -53.33
CA ARG A 485 23.16 30.81 -53.01
C ARG A 485 21.68 31.33 -52.98
N ALA A 486 21.12 31.88 -51.88
CA ALA A 486 21.48 33.06 -51.05
C ALA A 486 20.92 34.41 -51.58
N ILE A 487 20.71 35.40 -50.67
CA ILE A 487 20.07 36.75 -50.85
C ILE A 487 18.52 36.70 -50.77
N ALA A 488 17.77 37.63 -50.17
CA ALA A 488 17.96 38.56 -49.02
C ALA A 488 16.62 39.24 -48.63
N ASP A 489 16.68 40.11 -47.62
CA ASP A 489 15.81 41.27 -47.32
C ASP A 489 14.39 41.12 -46.70
N GLU A 490 14.19 41.96 -45.69
CA GLU A 490 12.98 42.30 -44.93
C GLU A 490 12.25 43.48 -45.63
N PRO A 491 10.94 43.75 -45.38
CA PRO A 491 10.61 44.63 -44.25
C PRO A 491 9.26 44.39 -43.53
N VAL A 492 9.10 45.09 -42.41
CA VAL A 492 7.91 45.16 -41.53
C VAL A 492 7.01 46.35 -41.90
N VAL A 493 5.67 46.23 -41.72
CA VAL A 493 4.77 47.31 -41.21
C VAL A 493 3.33 46.78 -40.95
N GLU A 494 2.82 47.07 -39.74
CA GLU A 494 1.49 47.63 -39.35
C GLU A 494 0.32 47.70 -40.37
N VAL A 495 -0.98 47.73 -40.01
CA VAL A 495 -1.74 47.78 -38.71
C VAL A 495 -2.94 46.76 -38.80
N SER A 496 -4.17 46.77 -38.23
CA SER A 496 -5.01 47.54 -37.24
C SER A 496 -6.32 46.77 -36.92
N ALA A 497 -6.92 47.04 -35.74
CA ALA A 497 -8.35 46.89 -35.40
C ALA A 497 -8.94 45.45 -35.29
N GLU A 498 -9.99 45.15 -34.52
CA GLU A 498 -10.80 45.95 -33.58
C GLU A 498 -11.42 45.05 -32.48
N ALA A 499 -11.98 45.62 -31.41
CA ALA A 499 -12.67 44.87 -30.35
C ALA A 499 -13.81 45.69 -29.72
N GLU A 500 -14.99 45.07 -29.53
CA GLU A 500 -16.13 45.67 -28.83
C GLU A 500 -16.22 45.24 -27.36
N THR A 501 -16.74 46.12 -26.52
CA THR A 501 -16.88 45.96 -25.07
C THR A 501 -18.34 45.80 -24.64
N VAL A 502 -18.55 45.13 -23.52
CA VAL A 502 -19.78 45.30 -22.70
C VAL A 502 -19.34 45.63 -21.29
N THR A 503 -19.93 46.68 -20.72
CA THR A 503 -19.59 47.24 -19.41
C THR A 503 -20.65 46.92 -18.36
N THR A 504 -20.27 46.97 -17.09
CA THR A 504 -21.16 47.36 -15.98
C THR A 504 -20.32 47.95 -14.85
N GLU A 505 -20.89 48.85 -14.06
CA GLU A 505 -20.13 49.89 -13.36
C GLU A 505 -19.71 49.52 -11.93
N VAL A 506 -18.61 50.13 -11.47
CA VAL A 506 -18.16 50.18 -10.07
C VAL A 506 -17.93 51.64 -9.70
N SER A 507 -18.30 52.03 -8.48
CA SER A 507 -18.20 53.41 -7.99
C SER A 507 -17.14 53.57 -6.91
N GLU A 508 -16.29 54.59 -7.10
CA GLU A 508 -15.32 55.17 -6.14
C GLU A 508 -15.80 56.62 -5.84
N GLN A 509 -15.43 57.35 -4.78
CA GLN A 509 -14.27 57.41 -3.87
C GLN A 509 -14.74 58.27 -2.63
N PRO A 510 -13.92 58.89 -1.74
CA PRO A 510 -12.50 58.71 -1.39
C PRO A 510 -12.24 58.52 0.13
N PRO A 511 -10.98 58.25 0.56
CA PRO A 511 -10.61 58.12 1.98
C PRO A 511 -10.14 59.42 2.64
N THR A 512 -10.18 59.45 3.97
CA THR A 512 -9.39 60.34 4.84
C THR A 512 -8.67 59.49 5.90
N GLY A 513 -7.62 60.02 6.53
CA GLY A 513 -6.94 59.33 7.63
C GLY A 513 -5.99 60.26 8.38
N ASP A 514 -5.32 59.77 9.42
CA ASP A 514 -4.00 60.31 9.77
C ASP A 514 -3.07 59.39 10.58
N LYS A 515 -1.76 59.60 10.33
CA LYS A 515 -0.53 59.37 11.12
C LYS A 515 -0.49 58.43 12.36
N GLN A 516 0.52 57.54 12.34
CA GLN A 516 1.24 57.08 13.54
C GLN A 516 2.09 58.21 14.17
N PRO A 517 2.68 57.98 15.37
CA PRO A 517 4.14 58.09 15.44
C PRO A 517 4.85 56.91 16.13
N SER A 518 6.18 56.89 16.00
CA SER A 518 7.16 56.05 16.72
C SER A 518 7.25 56.45 18.22
N ASP A 519 7.97 55.79 19.15
CA ASP A 519 9.37 55.37 19.04
C ASP A 519 9.86 54.34 20.12
N THR A 520 11.17 54.10 20.09
CA THR A 520 12.05 53.08 20.68
C THR A 520 12.11 52.82 22.20
N ARG A 521 12.79 51.69 22.52
CA ARG A 521 13.73 51.41 23.65
C ARG A 521 13.25 50.87 25.02
N SER A 522 13.41 49.54 25.14
CA SER A 522 14.41 48.89 26.03
C SER A 522 14.12 48.49 27.49
N ARG A 523 14.75 47.36 27.87
CA ARG A 523 15.33 46.97 29.18
C ARG A 523 14.45 46.87 30.47
N SER A 524 14.12 45.61 30.76
CA SER A 524 14.43 44.88 32.01
C SER A 524 13.82 45.26 33.38
N ALA A 525 13.23 44.22 34.00
CA ALA A 525 13.23 43.90 35.44
C ALA A 525 12.43 44.76 36.44
N ARG A 526 11.37 44.14 37.01
CA ARG A 526 11.28 43.91 38.47
C ARG A 526 10.21 42.86 38.88
N ARG A 527 10.66 41.88 39.68
CA ARG A 527 9.87 41.07 40.65
C ARG A 527 9.74 41.87 41.98
N PRO A 528 9.07 41.38 43.05
CA PRO A 528 7.85 40.56 43.15
C PRO A 528 6.88 41.02 44.28
N ARG A 529 5.72 40.36 44.44
CA ARG A 529 5.04 39.93 45.73
C ARG A 529 3.73 39.20 45.35
N ARG A 530 3.29 38.05 45.88
CA ARG A 530 3.36 37.30 47.17
C ARG A 530 2.17 37.60 48.10
N GLY A 531 1.26 36.61 48.24
CA GLY A 531 0.12 36.57 49.18
C GLY A 531 -0.98 35.60 48.69
N THR A 532 -0.97 34.29 48.94
CA THR A 532 -1.12 33.46 50.17
C THR A 532 -2.54 33.36 50.76
N ARG A 533 -3.03 32.10 50.89
CA ARG A 533 -4.25 31.63 51.63
C ARG A 533 -5.60 31.97 50.97
N SER A 534 -6.70 31.23 51.19
CA SER A 534 -6.95 30.07 52.09
C SER A 534 -7.87 29.00 51.46
N ARG A 535 -7.93 27.81 52.07
CA ARG A 535 -8.96 26.78 51.82
C ARG A 535 -10.27 27.12 52.56
N ARG A 536 -11.44 26.74 51.99
CA ARG A 536 -12.41 25.80 52.61
C ARG A 536 -13.58 25.43 51.67
N LYS A 537 -14.19 24.27 51.95
CA LYS A 537 -15.45 23.73 51.40
C LYS A 537 -16.57 23.93 52.46
N PRO A 538 -17.89 23.86 52.16
CA PRO A 538 -18.59 22.55 52.13
C PRO A 538 -19.81 22.45 51.15
N ALA A 539 -20.48 21.28 51.17
CA ALA A 539 -21.93 20.92 51.01
C ALA A 539 -22.93 21.84 50.24
N SER A 540 -24.05 21.35 49.67
CA SER A 540 -24.60 20.01 49.31
C SER A 540 -25.87 20.17 48.44
N ASP A 541 -26.46 19.09 47.88
CA ASP A 541 -27.90 18.72 47.98
C ASP A 541 -28.30 17.56 47.01
N HIS A 542 -29.53 17.04 47.15
CA HIS A 542 -30.13 15.85 46.46
C HIS A 542 -30.99 16.28 45.23
N GLU A 543 -31.61 15.45 44.35
CA GLU A 543 -32.32 14.14 44.42
C GLU A 543 -32.10 13.33 43.10
N GLN A 544 -31.90 12.00 43.10
CA GLN A 544 -32.81 10.83 43.19
C GLN A 544 -33.75 10.52 41.99
N ALA A 545 -33.40 9.44 41.25
CA ALA A 545 -34.30 8.42 40.67
C ALA A 545 -33.41 7.23 40.21
N ALA A 546 -33.30 6.10 40.93
CA ALA A 546 -34.26 5.01 41.11
C ALA A 546 -34.27 4.00 39.94
N ALA A 547 -33.93 2.74 40.25
CA ALA A 547 -33.92 1.59 39.35
C ALA A 547 -34.39 0.32 40.11
N PRO A 548 -34.83 -0.74 39.42
CA PRO A 548 -34.97 -2.07 40.01
C PRO A 548 -33.78 -2.98 39.65
N ALA A 549 -33.43 -3.88 40.56
CA ALA A 549 -32.51 -5.00 40.33
C ALA A 549 -33.09 -6.26 40.96
N ASP A 550 -32.79 -7.43 40.39
CA ASP A 550 -32.22 -8.57 41.15
C ASP A 550 -32.05 -9.84 40.30
N SER A 551 -30.87 -10.46 40.42
CA SER A 551 -30.71 -11.92 40.62
C SER A 551 -29.23 -12.26 40.91
N ALA A 552 -29.00 -13.32 41.68
CA ALA A 552 -27.74 -13.59 42.37
C ALA A 552 -26.65 -14.30 41.51
N PRO A 553 -25.35 -14.18 41.87
CA PRO A 553 -24.25 -14.80 41.13
C PRO A 553 -24.11 -16.31 41.39
N SER A 554 -23.65 -17.06 40.38
CA SER A 554 -23.33 -18.49 40.48
C SER A 554 -21.85 -18.75 40.79
N ALA A 555 -21.57 -19.89 41.42
CA ALA A 555 -20.27 -20.25 42.01
C ALA A 555 -19.17 -20.63 40.98
N PRO A 556 -17.88 -20.51 41.33
CA PRO A 556 -16.76 -20.91 40.47
C PRO A 556 -16.63 -22.44 40.36
N ILE A 557 -16.19 -22.90 39.18
CA ILE A 557 -15.92 -24.31 38.87
C ILE A 557 -14.51 -24.69 39.38
N PRO A 558 -14.27 -25.92 39.91
CA PRO A 558 -12.98 -26.28 40.49
C PRO A 558 -11.83 -26.40 39.47
N ALA A 559 -10.60 -26.13 39.94
CA ALA A 559 -9.39 -26.46 39.19
C ALA A 559 -9.11 -27.97 39.20
N VAL A 560 -8.52 -28.48 38.12
CA VAL A 560 -8.10 -29.89 37.99
C VAL A 560 -6.59 -29.97 38.21
N GLU A 561 -6.16 -30.78 39.18
CA GLU A 561 -4.75 -31.09 39.40
C GLU A 561 -4.23 -32.12 38.37
N PRO A 562 -3.03 -31.95 37.80
CA PRO A 562 -2.41 -32.95 36.94
C PRO A 562 -1.84 -34.11 37.78
N ARG A 563 -2.00 -35.35 37.29
CA ARG A 563 -1.27 -36.52 37.81
C ARG A 563 0.12 -36.62 37.17
N PRO A 564 1.13 -37.19 37.87
CA PRO A 564 2.49 -37.33 37.36
C PRO A 564 2.66 -38.54 36.42
N ASP A 565 3.88 -38.64 35.87
CA ASP A 565 4.45 -39.74 35.08
C ASP A 565 3.83 -39.94 33.67
N GLU A 566 4.58 -40.15 32.59
CA GLU A 566 5.96 -40.66 32.44
C GLU A 566 6.87 -39.76 31.57
N ALA A 567 8.19 -39.98 31.63
CA ALA A 567 9.19 -39.29 30.81
C ALA A 567 10.22 -40.25 30.17
N PRO A 568 10.70 -39.99 28.93
CA PRO A 568 11.89 -40.64 28.40
C PRO A 568 13.03 -39.67 28.02
N ALA A 569 14.16 -39.82 28.72
CA ALA A 569 15.54 -39.61 28.26
C ALA A 569 15.95 -38.24 27.63
N GLU A 570 16.47 -37.33 28.47
CA GLU A 570 17.46 -36.34 28.00
C GLU A 570 18.72 -37.03 27.44
N LYS A 571 19.19 -36.58 26.26
CA LYS A 571 20.59 -36.75 25.85
C LYS A 571 21.33 -35.43 25.98
N THR A 572 22.14 -35.31 27.04
CA THR A 572 22.85 -34.09 27.40
C THR A 572 23.98 -33.75 26.41
N ALA A 573 23.81 -32.67 25.64
CA ALA A 573 24.82 -32.13 24.73
C ALA A 573 25.23 -30.71 25.14
N ARG A 574 26.05 -30.56 26.19
CA ARG A 574 26.58 -29.26 26.64
C ARG A 574 27.50 -28.62 25.59
N ARG A 575 26.96 -27.72 24.74
CA ARG A 575 27.77 -26.72 24.01
C ARG A 575 27.59 -25.33 24.64
N ARG A 576 28.71 -24.71 25.01
CA ARG A 576 28.75 -23.38 25.65
C ARG A 576 28.35 -22.30 24.65
N ARG A 577 27.35 -21.47 24.99
CA ARG A 577 27.07 -20.22 24.26
C ARG A 577 28.30 -19.29 24.38
N ARG A 578 28.77 -18.74 23.26
CA ARG A 578 29.67 -17.56 23.23
C ARG A 578 28.85 -16.37 22.71
N PRO A 579 29.00 -15.16 23.29
CA PRO A 579 28.34 -13.97 22.76
C PRO A 579 28.99 -13.51 21.44
N TYR A 580 28.18 -12.98 20.54
CA TYR A 580 28.60 -12.45 19.25
C TYR A 580 29.30 -11.10 19.46
N ARG A 581 30.55 -10.93 18.99
CA ARG A 581 31.25 -9.63 19.00
C ARG A 581 31.19 -9.00 17.60
N ARG A 582 30.56 -7.83 17.48
CA ARG A 582 30.66 -6.96 16.29
C ARG A 582 32.14 -6.61 16.04
N SER A 583 32.67 -6.93 14.87
CA SER A 583 34.02 -6.55 14.44
C SER A 583 33.99 -5.22 13.67
N GLY A 584 34.14 -4.10 14.38
CA GLY A 584 34.16 -2.77 13.76
C GLY A 584 35.52 -2.43 13.13
N SER A 585 35.65 -2.58 11.82
CA SER A 585 36.84 -2.18 11.06
C SER A 585 36.88 -0.66 10.81
N ARG A 586 37.51 0.09 11.71
CA ARG A 586 37.80 1.52 11.47
C ARG A 586 38.92 1.69 10.44
N LEU A 587 38.58 2.09 9.23
CA LEU A 587 39.54 2.65 8.28
C LEU A 587 40.07 4.00 8.82
N ARG A 588 41.36 4.25 8.59
CA ARG A 588 41.98 5.59 8.67
C ARG A 588 42.68 5.86 7.34
N PRO A 589 42.71 7.12 6.87
CA PRO A 589 43.33 7.47 5.60
C PRO A 589 44.86 7.41 5.70
N GLY A 590 45.50 6.99 4.61
CA GLY A 590 46.95 7.13 4.41
C GLY A 590 47.26 8.28 3.45
N ASN A 591 48.43 8.90 3.63
CA ASN A 591 49.11 9.74 2.65
C ASN A 591 50.64 9.52 2.87
N PRO A 592 51.56 9.98 1.99
CA PRO A 592 52.36 9.03 1.24
C PRO A 592 53.86 9.09 1.61
N ASP A 593 54.71 8.75 0.64
CA ASP A 593 56.17 8.91 0.65
C ASP A 593 56.96 8.06 1.66
N GLN A 594 57.43 6.89 1.19
CA GLN A 594 58.87 6.72 0.95
C GLN A 594 59.22 5.44 0.15
N LYS A 595 60.25 5.58 -0.70
CA LYS A 595 60.98 4.53 -1.43
C LYS A 595 62.31 5.17 -1.92
N PRO A 596 63.34 4.41 -2.29
CA PRO A 596 63.56 2.98 -2.06
C PRO A 596 64.91 2.68 -1.35
N GLU A 597 65.09 1.44 -0.92
CA GLU A 597 66.37 0.72 -1.07
C GLU A 597 66.10 -0.79 -1.05
N GLY A 598 67.07 -1.64 -1.41
CA GLY A 598 66.76 -3.05 -1.69
C GLY A 598 67.91 -4.06 -1.63
N SER A 599 67.50 -5.30 -1.39
CA SER A 599 68.20 -6.59 -1.54
C SER A 599 67.06 -7.63 -1.67
N GLY A 600 67.16 -8.77 -2.38
CA GLY A 600 68.20 -9.79 -2.27
C GLY A 600 67.94 -10.64 -1.01
N GLY A 601 67.57 -11.92 -1.05
CA GLY A 601 67.34 -12.83 -2.18
C GLY A 601 66.78 -14.18 -1.69
N GLU A 602 66.66 -15.16 -2.57
CA GLU A 602 66.03 -16.48 -2.39
C GLU A 602 66.36 -17.23 -1.07
N SER A 603 65.35 -17.65 -0.31
CA SER A 603 65.09 -19.05 0.09
C SER A 603 63.74 -19.22 0.81
#